data_AF-A0A9X4LBK3-F1
#
_entry.id   AF-A0A9X4LBK3-F1
#
_cell.length_a   1.000
_cell.length_b   1.000
_cell.length_c   1.000
_cell.angle_alpha   90.00
_cell.angle_beta   90.00
_cell.angle_gamma   90.00
#
_symmetry.space_group_name_H-M   'P 1'
#
loop_
_entity.id
_entity.type
_entity.pdbx_description
1 polymer ?
#
loop_
_entity_poly.entity_id
_entity_poly.type
_entity_poly.pdbx_seq_one_letter_code
_entity_poly.pdbx_strand_id
1 'polypeptide(L)'
;TQVTGTGEAGSTITVKFPDGSVVTGTVDGQGNYVIDLPLDKKLNGNEELVVTSTDGAGNVSPEAKVTVTDVTSPNAPMVNEVTSEGTQVTGTGEAGSTITVKFPDGSTVTGTVDNQGNYAIDLPVDKKLNGNEELVVTSTDTSGNVSRETKVTVKDATAPAAPTVNEITSGDTQITGTGEPGSTITVKFPNGTIVTGKADNQGNYVINVPSIIDLNPGDTIQLSSIDKSGNMSGTTTIIVNNSSASITKQANDHDKSSNNFDLNSQLGLNGIEGEDGKEHRNLNSNSKHSDDSVNHKSGTDVASKGDVIQTNDKKGTISNLNNDKNNLDKGNNKHVDKLPTTGENENQNKGLFSSSLAMIGAFMLIGRRRKNKEEH
;
A
#
# COMPACT_ATOMS: atom_id res chain seq x y z
N THR A 1 38.82 19.27 -20.76
CA THR A 1 39.19 20.23 -21.83
C THR A 1 40.64 20.64 -21.76
N GLN A 2 41.24 20.82 -20.58
CA GLN A 2 42.67 21.10 -20.43
C GLN A 2 43.39 19.98 -19.66
N VAL A 3 44.71 19.87 -19.83
CA VAL A 3 45.62 19.23 -18.89
C VAL A 3 46.54 20.29 -18.31
N THR A 4 46.71 20.28 -17.00
CA THR A 4 47.47 21.29 -16.24
C THR A 4 48.42 20.62 -15.26
N GLY A 5 49.61 21.19 -15.06
CA GLY A 5 50.56 20.65 -14.09
C GLY A 5 51.84 21.48 -14.01
N THR A 6 52.89 20.85 -13.49
CA THR A 6 54.22 21.46 -13.34
C THR A 6 55.31 20.63 -14.02
N GLY A 7 56.40 21.28 -14.42
CA GLY A 7 57.57 20.64 -15.04
C GLY A 7 58.81 21.54 -15.01
N GLU A 8 59.84 21.16 -15.76
CA GLU A 8 61.04 21.99 -15.94
C GLU A 8 60.74 23.16 -16.90
N ALA A 9 61.08 24.39 -16.51
CA ALA A 9 60.79 25.58 -17.29
C ALA A 9 61.37 25.51 -18.72
N GLY A 10 60.53 25.73 -19.74
CA GLY A 10 60.92 25.60 -21.15
C GLY A 10 60.94 24.16 -21.71
N SER A 11 60.68 23.13 -20.90
CA SER A 11 60.49 21.76 -21.41
C SER A 11 59.21 21.63 -22.22
N THR A 12 59.19 20.68 -23.16
CA THR A 12 58.01 20.36 -23.98
C THR A 12 57.24 19.22 -23.34
N ILE A 13 56.00 19.49 -22.93
CA ILE A 13 55.04 18.49 -22.49
C ILE A 13 54.37 17.88 -23.71
N THR A 14 54.26 16.55 -23.73
CA THR A 14 53.49 15.78 -24.70
C THR A 14 52.34 15.07 -23.98
N VAL A 15 51.10 15.35 -24.37
CA VAL A 15 49.91 14.62 -23.95
C VAL A 15 49.52 13.68 -25.09
N LYS A 16 49.47 12.38 -24.80
CA LYS A 16 49.14 11.31 -25.73
C LYS A 16 47.78 10.71 -25.41
N PHE A 17 46.92 10.63 -26.42
CA PHE A 17 45.57 10.09 -26.34
C PHE A 17 45.56 8.56 -26.55
N PRO A 18 44.49 7.84 -26.16
CA PRO A 18 44.35 6.40 -26.40
C PRO A 18 44.42 5.98 -27.87
N ASP A 19 44.03 6.86 -28.80
CA ASP A 19 44.13 6.64 -30.25
C ASP A 19 45.56 6.81 -30.82
N GLY A 20 46.53 7.11 -29.96
CA GLY A 20 47.93 7.31 -30.32
C GLY A 20 48.27 8.69 -30.87
N SER A 21 47.29 9.58 -31.06
CA SER A 21 47.56 10.99 -31.39
C SER A 21 48.13 11.74 -30.18
N VAL A 22 48.73 12.90 -30.44
CA VAL A 22 49.37 13.73 -29.42
C VAL A 22 48.98 15.21 -29.57
N VAL A 23 48.97 15.93 -28.45
CA VAL A 23 49.02 17.38 -28.40
C VAL A 23 50.21 17.79 -27.52
N THR A 24 50.84 18.92 -27.82
CA THR A 24 52.02 19.40 -27.10
C THR A 24 51.83 20.81 -26.55
N GLY A 25 52.59 21.14 -25.51
CA GLY A 25 52.70 22.48 -24.96
C GLY A 25 54.04 22.68 -24.26
N THR A 26 54.34 23.91 -23.85
CA THR A 26 55.60 24.26 -23.17
C THR A 26 55.35 24.64 -21.73
N VAL A 27 56.26 24.25 -20.84
CA VAL A 27 56.26 24.74 -19.45
C VAL A 27 56.74 26.19 -19.41
N ASP A 28 56.04 27.03 -18.66
CA ASP A 28 56.36 28.44 -18.47
C ASP A 28 57.65 28.69 -17.64
N GLY A 29 58.09 29.94 -17.57
CA GLY A 29 59.27 30.35 -16.78
C GLY A 29 59.08 30.28 -15.26
N GLN A 30 57.92 29.82 -14.78
CA GLN A 30 57.58 29.62 -13.37
C GLN A 30 57.41 28.12 -13.04
N GLY A 31 57.56 27.23 -14.03
CA GLY A 31 57.47 25.77 -13.86
C GLY A 31 56.07 25.18 -14.04
N ASN A 32 55.09 25.94 -14.56
CA ASN A 32 53.71 25.46 -14.77
C ASN A 32 53.40 25.23 -16.25
N TYR A 33 52.37 24.43 -16.56
CA TYR A 33 51.82 24.34 -17.90
C TYR A 33 50.28 24.23 -17.88
N VAL A 34 49.67 24.74 -18.95
CA VAL A 34 48.25 24.57 -19.29
C VAL A 34 48.18 24.20 -20.76
N ILE A 35 47.50 23.12 -21.09
CA ILE A 35 47.41 22.57 -22.44
C ILE A 35 45.94 22.35 -22.77
N ASP A 36 45.41 23.14 -23.70
CA ASP A 36 44.08 22.90 -24.28
C ASP A 36 44.10 21.63 -25.13
N LEU A 37 43.14 20.74 -24.87
CA LEU A 37 42.90 19.54 -25.66
C LEU A 37 41.95 19.89 -26.82
N PRO A 38 42.12 19.31 -28.03
CA PRO A 38 41.33 19.70 -29.20
C PRO A 38 39.84 19.42 -29.01
N LEU A 39 38.97 20.37 -29.36
CA LEU A 39 37.52 20.26 -29.17
C LEU A 39 36.85 19.23 -30.11
N ASP A 40 37.54 18.85 -31.19
CA ASP A 40 37.16 17.76 -32.10
C ASP A 40 37.54 16.36 -31.58
N LYS A 41 38.44 16.27 -30.59
CA LYS A 41 38.74 15.03 -29.89
C LYS A 41 37.64 14.73 -28.87
N LYS A 42 36.71 13.84 -29.23
CA LYS A 42 35.82 13.21 -28.24
C LYS A 42 36.67 12.37 -27.28
N LEU A 43 36.78 12.83 -26.05
CA LEU A 43 37.19 12.01 -24.91
C LEU A 43 35.97 11.29 -24.35
N ASN A 44 36.15 10.06 -23.89
CA ASN A 44 35.17 9.32 -23.12
C ASN A 44 35.60 9.31 -21.63
N GLY A 45 34.64 9.20 -20.72
CA GLY A 45 34.97 9.10 -19.30
C GLY A 45 35.78 7.84 -19.00
N ASN A 46 36.61 7.94 -17.96
CA ASN A 46 37.52 6.89 -17.50
C ASN A 46 38.64 6.51 -18.50
N GLU A 47 38.77 7.19 -19.64
CA GLU A 47 39.96 7.09 -20.51
C GLU A 47 41.23 7.58 -19.83
N GLU A 48 42.38 7.04 -20.21
CA GLU A 48 43.68 7.42 -19.66
C GLU A 48 44.51 8.19 -20.70
N LEU A 49 44.92 9.41 -20.36
CA LEU A 49 45.88 10.20 -21.11
C LEU A 49 47.28 9.98 -20.53
N VAL A 50 48.26 9.74 -21.39
CA VAL A 50 49.67 9.61 -20.99
C VAL A 50 50.37 10.94 -21.21
N VAL A 51 51.11 11.42 -20.20
CA VAL A 51 51.81 12.70 -20.21
C VAL A 51 53.29 12.49 -19.95
N THR A 52 54.14 13.03 -20.82
CA THR A 52 55.60 13.08 -20.64
C THR A 52 56.12 14.50 -20.80
N SER A 53 57.25 14.81 -20.16
CA SER A 53 58.04 16.02 -20.43
C SER A 53 59.31 15.64 -21.20
N THR A 54 59.76 16.51 -22.10
CA THR A 54 61.06 16.43 -22.79
C THR A 54 61.83 17.72 -22.58
N ASP A 55 63.04 17.63 -22.01
CA ASP A 55 63.89 18.80 -21.74
C ASP A 55 64.56 19.36 -23.01
N GLY A 56 65.28 20.47 -22.87
CA GLY A 56 66.01 21.11 -23.96
C GLY A 56 67.22 20.32 -24.50
N ALA A 57 67.61 19.23 -23.85
CA ALA A 57 68.65 18.30 -24.29
C ALA A 57 68.08 17.01 -24.93
N GLY A 58 66.76 16.81 -24.88
CA GLY A 58 66.06 15.64 -25.41
C GLY A 58 65.86 14.49 -24.41
N ASN A 59 66.11 14.71 -23.11
CA ASN A 59 65.80 13.71 -22.09
C ASN A 59 64.29 13.68 -21.83
N VAL A 60 63.69 12.49 -21.80
CA VAL A 60 62.24 12.28 -21.61
C VAL A 60 61.97 11.80 -20.18
N SER A 61 60.94 12.36 -19.54
CA SER A 61 60.49 11.95 -18.21
C SER A 61 59.88 10.53 -18.22
N PRO A 62 59.75 9.88 -17.04
CA PRO A 62 58.76 8.82 -16.86
C PRO A 62 57.35 9.27 -17.27
N GLU A 63 56.51 8.31 -17.65
CA GLU A 63 55.10 8.56 -17.97
C GLU A 63 54.28 8.91 -16.72
N ALA A 64 53.58 10.04 -16.76
CA ALA A 64 52.45 10.33 -15.88
C ALA A 64 51.14 9.95 -16.56
N LYS A 65 50.10 9.65 -15.77
CA LYS A 65 48.78 9.21 -16.24
C LYS A 65 47.71 10.15 -15.70
N VAL A 66 46.79 10.57 -16.57
CA VAL A 66 45.66 11.44 -16.24
C VAL A 66 44.38 10.79 -16.72
N THR A 67 43.52 10.37 -15.78
CA THR A 67 42.21 9.81 -16.10
C THR A 67 41.22 10.93 -16.45
N VAL A 68 40.50 10.78 -17.56
CA VAL A 68 39.38 11.64 -17.94
C VAL A 68 38.23 11.41 -16.97
N THR A 69 37.81 12.45 -16.25
CA THR A 69 36.61 12.40 -15.41
C THR A 69 35.38 12.14 -16.26
N ASP A 70 34.60 11.09 -15.94
CA ASP A 70 33.28 10.93 -16.56
C ASP A 70 32.29 11.92 -15.95
N VAL A 71 31.48 12.52 -16.82
CA VAL A 71 30.40 13.47 -16.50
C VAL A 71 29.10 13.08 -17.21
N THR A 72 29.04 11.85 -17.73
CA THR A 72 27.96 11.36 -18.59
C THR A 72 26.94 10.60 -17.74
N SER A 73 25.87 11.27 -17.31
CA SER A 73 24.76 10.59 -16.63
C SER A 73 24.22 9.40 -17.44
N PRO A 74 23.94 8.26 -16.80
CA PRO A 74 23.28 7.14 -17.46
C PRO A 74 21.86 7.54 -17.90
N ASN A 75 21.25 6.72 -18.76
CA ASN A 75 19.86 6.92 -19.15
C ASN A 75 18.91 6.77 -17.94
N ALA A 76 17.75 7.45 -18.00
CA ALA A 76 16.69 7.25 -17.01
C ALA A 76 16.23 5.77 -17.04
N PRO A 77 16.13 5.08 -15.89
CA PRO A 77 15.79 3.66 -15.86
C PRO A 77 14.34 3.43 -16.28
N MET A 78 14.10 2.36 -17.03
CA MET A 78 12.75 1.88 -17.33
C MET A 78 12.26 1.02 -16.17
N VAL A 79 11.04 1.25 -15.70
CA VAL A 79 10.43 0.49 -14.59
C VAL A 79 9.22 -0.26 -15.11
N ASN A 80 9.05 -1.52 -14.69
CA ASN A 80 7.86 -2.32 -14.99
C ASN A 80 6.64 -1.86 -14.15
N GLU A 81 5.48 -2.47 -14.38
CA GLU A 81 4.30 -2.22 -13.54
C GLU A 81 4.59 -2.61 -12.08
N VAL A 82 4.37 -1.68 -11.15
CA VAL A 82 4.52 -1.88 -9.70
C VAL A 82 3.13 -1.85 -9.06
N THR A 83 2.84 -2.81 -8.19
CA THR A 83 1.53 -2.96 -7.52
C THR A 83 1.62 -2.84 -6.00
N SER A 84 0.53 -2.50 -5.32
CA SER A 84 0.46 -2.42 -3.84
C SER A 84 0.77 -3.73 -3.10
N GLU A 85 0.51 -4.88 -3.74
CA GLU A 85 0.90 -6.22 -3.26
C GLU A 85 2.22 -6.74 -3.87
N GLY A 86 2.96 -5.88 -4.57
CA GLY A 86 4.24 -6.24 -5.19
C GLY A 86 5.38 -6.27 -4.17
N THR A 87 6.24 -7.29 -4.24
CA THR A 87 7.41 -7.45 -3.34
C THR A 87 8.73 -6.98 -3.96
N GLN A 88 8.73 -6.57 -5.22
CA GLN A 88 9.92 -6.12 -5.94
C GLN A 88 9.61 -4.93 -6.86
N VAL A 89 10.61 -4.08 -7.07
CA VAL A 89 10.63 -3.14 -8.21
C VAL A 89 11.60 -3.69 -9.25
N THR A 90 11.10 -3.94 -10.46
CA THR A 90 11.87 -4.53 -11.57
C THR A 90 11.89 -3.60 -12.78
N GLY A 91 12.87 -3.76 -13.66
CA GLY A 91 13.01 -2.90 -14.83
C GLY A 91 14.32 -3.10 -15.58
N THR A 92 14.70 -2.10 -16.37
CA THR A 92 15.98 -2.06 -17.09
C THR A 92 16.70 -0.72 -16.93
N GLY A 93 18.03 -0.76 -17.07
CA GLY A 93 18.91 0.39 -16.91
C GLY A 93 20.28 0.13 -17.52
N GLU A 94 21.26 0.96 -17.18
CA GLU A 94 22.64 0.79 -17.64
C GLU A 94 23.37 -0.29 -16.83
N ALA A 95 23.99 -1.25 -17.49
CA ALA A 95 24.63 -2.41 -16.85
C ALA A 95 25.70 -1.99 -15.83
N GLY A 96 25.67 -2.56 -14.63
CA GLY A 96 26.56 -2.20 -13.52
C GLY A 96 26.23 -0.88 -12.80
N SER A 97 25.25 -0.10 -13.28
CA SER A 97 24.75 1.08 -12.55
C SER A 97 23.97 0.68 -11.29
N THR A 98 23.91 1.58 -10.31
CA THR A 98 23.08 1.43 -9.12
C THR A 98 21.75 2.15 -9.33
N ILE A 99 20.66 1.38 -9.32
CA ILE A 99 19.31 1.92 -9.26
C ILE A 99 18.98 2.30 -7.82
N THR A 100 18.37 3.46 -7.65
CA THR A 100 17.79 3.95 -6.39
C THR A 100 16.29 4.17 -6.58
N VAL A 101 15.47 3.51 -5.78
CA VAL A 101 14.01 3.74 -5.68
C VAL A 101 13.75 4.53 -4.41
N LYS A 102 13.08 5.68 -4.54
CA LYS A 102 12.69 6.57 -3.45
C LYS A 102 11.17 6.54 -3.27
N PHE A 103 10.74 6.42 -2.01
CA PHE A 103 9.33 6.34 -1.61
C PHE A 103 8.78 7.74 -1.22
N PRO A 104 7.45 7.90 -1.09
CA PRO A 104 6.82 9.19 -0.72
C PRO A 104 7.28 9.77 0.62
N ASP A 105 7.61 8.91 1.59
CA ASP A 105 8.15 9.31 2.91
C ASP A 105 9.63 9.69 2.88
N GLY A 106 10.27 9.61 1.72
CA GLY A 106 11.67 9.97 1.51
C GLY A 106 12.68 8.86 1.81
N SER A 107 12.25 7.67 2.25
CA SER A 107 13.16 6.53 2.36
C SER A 107 13.61 6.05 0.96
N THR A 108 14.66 5.23 0.91
CA THR A 108 15.20 4.68 -0.34
C THR A 108 15.58 3.22 -0.23
N VAL A 109 15.44 2.46 -1.31
CA VAL A 109 16.07 1.14 -1.52
C VAL A 109 16.90 1.17 -2.80
N THR A 110 17.90 0.30 -2.90
CA THR A 110 18.86 0.29 -4.00
C THR A 110 19.16 -1.13 -4.49
N GLY A 111 19.51 -1.27 -5.77
CA GLY A 111 20.07 -2.50 -6.33
C GLY A 111 20.84 -2.24 -7.61
N THR A 112 21.67 -3.18 -8.03
CA THR A 112 22.51 -3.06 -9.24
C THR A 112 21.83 -3.62 -10.47
N VAL A 113 22.06 -2.99 -11.63
CA VAL A 113 21.68 -3.54 -12.93
C VAL A 113 22.67 -4.64 -13.34
N ASP A 114 22.16 -5.76 -13.87
CA ASP A 114 22.96 -6.87 -14.37
C ASP A 114 23.69 -6.55 -15.70
N ASN A 115 24.54 -7.47 -16.14
CA ASN A 115 25.31 -7.34 -17.39
C ASN A 115 24.44 -7.42 -18.66
N GLN A 116 23.16 -7.69 -18.52
CA GLN A 116 22.15 -7.79 -19.58
C GLN A 116 21.20 -6.58 -19.58
N GLY A 117 21.40 -5.62 -18.67
CA GLY A 117 20.63 -4.38 -18.56
C GLY A 117 19.37 -4.46 -17.69
N ASN A 118 19.13 -5.56 -16.96
CA ASN A 118 17.94 -5.75 -16.12
C ASN A 118 18.24 -5.50 -14.64
N TYR A 119 17.20 -5.20 -13.86
CA TYR A 119 17.30 -5.19 -12.40
C TYR A 119 16.03 -5.73 -11.73
N ALA A 120 16.21 -6.27 -10.53
CA ALA A 120 15.15 -6.58 -9.58
C ALA A 120 15.61 -6.15 -8.18
N ILE A 121 14.80 -5.35 -7.49
CA ILE A 121 15.08 -4.80 -6.17
C ILE A 121 14.01 -5.30 -5.21
N ASP A 122 14.38 -6.14 -4.25
CA ASP A 122 13.48 -6.58 -3.19
C ASP A 122 13.06 -5.41 -2.30
N LEU A 123 11.76 -5.35 -2.01
CA LEU A 123 11.19 -4.38 -1.07
C LEU A 123 11.32 -4.94 0.37
N PRO A 124 11.69 -4.10 1.35
CA PRO A 124 11.70 -4.49 2.76
C PRO A 124 10.33 -5.02 3.20
N VAL A 125 10.30 -6.09 4.00
CA VAL A 125 9.07 -6.79 4.39
C VAL A 125 8.12 -5.95 5.26
N ASP A 126 8.63 -4.87 5.86
CA ASP A 126 7.90 -3.84 6.60
C ASP A 126 7.41 -2.68 5.70
N LYS A 127 7.93 -2.55 4.49
CA LYS A 127 7.61 -1.49 3.53
C LYS A 127 6.53 -1.94 2.53
N LYS A 128 5.28 -2.05 3.00
CA LYS A 128 4.14 -2.20 2.09
C LYS A 128 3.95 -0.95 1.22
N LEU A 129 3.73 -1.17 -0.07
CA LEU A 129 3.34 -0.13 -1.03
C LEU A 129 1.84 0.18 -0.96
N ASN A 130 1.48 1.44 -1.18
CA ASN A 130 0.09 1.91 -1.19
C ASN A 130 -0.39 2.18 -2.61
N GLY A 131 -1.62 1.78 -2.91
CA GLY A 131 -2.25 2.09 -4.19
C GLY A 131 -2.32 3.60 -4.46
N ASN A 132 -1.91 4.00 -5.67
CA ASN A 132 -1.85 5.38 -6.17
C ASN A 132 -0.73 6.27 -5.60
N GLU A 133 0.22 5.74 -4.83
CA GLU A 133 1.40 6.52 -4.42
C GLU A 133 2.47 6.62 -5.53
N GLU A 134 3.33 7.64 -5.50
CA GLU A 134 4.38 7.84 -6.52
C GLU A 134 5.76 7.41 -5.98
N LEU A 135 6.41 6.49 -6.70
CA LEU A 135 7.82 6.15 -6.54
C LEU A 135 8.67 6.96 -7.52
N VAL A 136 9.84 7.42 -7.08
CA VAL A 136 10.84 8.10 -7.91
C VAL A 136 12.06 7.22 -8.05
N VAL A 137 12.47 6.92 -9.29
CA VAL A 137 13.55 5.97 -9.58
C VAL A 137 14.65 6.66 -10.40
N THR A 138 15.90 6.49 -9.99
CA THR A 138 17.10 6.97 -10.71
C THR A 138 18.15 5.86 -10.83
N SER A 139 18.92 5.89 -11.91
CA SER A 139 20.19 5.16 -12.06
C SER A 139 21.39 6.07 -11.76
N THR A 140 22.44 5.53 -11.15
CA THR A 140 23.75 6.18 -10.90
C THR A 140 24.86 5.29 -11.45
N ASP A 141 25.76 5.83 -12.28
CA ASP A 141 26.87 5.08 -12.87
C ASP A 141 28.00 4.76 -11.85
N THR A 142 29.08 4.12 -12.31
CA THR A 142 30.24 3.79 -11.48
C THR A 142 31.18 4.98 -11.19
N SER A 143 30.99 6.11 -11.87
CA SER A 143 31.71 7.37 -11.65
C SER A 143 30.95 8.34 -10.74
N GLY A 144 29.68 8.06 -10.42
CA GLY A 144 28.79 8.84 -9.57
C GLY A 144 27.81 9.77 -10.30
N ASN A 145 27.71 9.71 -11.63
CA ASN A 145 26.75 10.53 -12.38
C ASN A 145 25.34 9.95 -12.26
N VAL A 146 24.36 10.80 -11.94
CA VAL A 146 22.97 10.39 -11.72
C VAL A 146 22.13 10.73 -12.95
N SER A 147 21.31 9.78 -13.39
CA SER A 147 20.31 9.93 -14.46
C SER A 147 19.14 10.86 -14.09
N ARG A 148 18.25 11.10 -15.06
CA ARG A 148 16.96 11.77 -14.81
C ARG A 148 15.99 10.83 -14.09
N GLU A 149 15.13 11.42 -13.26
CA GLU A 149 14.05 10.70 -12.57
C GLU A 149 13.08 10.01 -13.54
N THR A 150 12.79 8.74 -13.27
CA THR A 150 11.59 8.04 -13.75
C THR A 150 10.57 7.99 -12.61
N LYS A 151 9.34 8.46 -12.86
CA LYS A 151 8.24 8.45 -11.90
C LYS A 151 7.28 7.30 -12.19
N VAL A 152 6.86 6.59 -11.15
CA VAL A 152 5.98 5.42 -11.25
C VAL A 152 4.86 5.54 -10.24
N THR A 153 3.61 5.58 -10.69
CA THR A 153 2.45 5.43 -9.80
C THR A 153 2.25 3.96 -9.48
N VAL A 154 2.24 3.61 -8.19
CA VAL A 154 1.91 2.25 -7.73
C VAL A 154 0.46 1.96 -8.09
N LYS A 155 0.24 0.89 -8.84
CA LYS A 155 -1.10 0.39 -9.17
C LYS A 155 -1.71 -0.30 -7.96
N ASP A 156 -2.92 0.08 -7.62
CA ASP A 156 -3.64 -0.56 -6.53
C ASP A 156 -4.15 -1.94 -6.95
N ALA A 157 -3.65 -2.98 -6.29
CA ALA A 157 -4.09 -4.37 -6.44
C ALA A 157 -4.71 -4.92 -5.14
N THR A 158 -4.97 -4.05 -4.16
CA THR A 158 -5.47 -4.42 -2.83
C THR A 158 -6.97 -4.66 -2.90
N ALA A 159 -7.43 -5.91 -2.75
CA ALA A 159 -8.87 -6.16 -2.75
C ALA A 159 -9.53 -5.57 -1.49
N PRO A 160 -10.70 -4.90 -1.61
CA PRO A 160 -11.45 -4.42 -0.46
C PRO A 160 -11.94 -5.58 0.39
N ALA A 161 -12.20 -5.31 1.68
CA ALA A 161 -12.83 -6.29 2.56
C ALA A 161 -14.23 -6.69 2.05
N ALA A 162 -14.60 -7.96 2.25
CA ALA A 162 -15.95 -8.45 1.95
C ALA A 162 -16.98 -7.65 2.78
N PRO A 163 -18.07 -7.16 2.17
CA PRO A 163 -19.01 -6.30 2.87
C PRO A 163 -19.73 -7.06 3.99
N THR A 164 -19.86 -6.43 5.16
CA THR A 164 -20.73 -6.92 6.22
C THR A 164 -22.18 -6.64 5.86
N VAL A 165 -23.10 -7.43 6.39
CA VAL A 165 -24.55 -7.24 6.21
C VAL A 165 -25.19 -7.32 7.59
N ASN A 166 -26.16 -6.45 7.84
CA ASN A 166 -27.07 -6.60 8.97
C ASN A 166 -28.01 -7.80 8.73
N GLU A 167 -28.78 -8.18 9.75
CA GLU A 167 -29.82 -9.20 9.59
C GLU A 167 -30.84 -8.77 8.51
N ILE A 168 -31.26 -9.73 7.68
CA ILE A 168 -32.31 -9.55 6.68
C ILE A 168 -33.43 -10.53 7.02
N THR A 169 -34.65 -10.04 7.07
CA THR A 169 -35.86 -10.83 7.34
C THR A 169 -36.82 -10.82 6.16
N SER A 170 -37.74 -11.80 6.14
CA SER A 170 -38.74 -11.91 5.08
C SER A 170 -39.65 -10.68 4.99
N GLY A 171 -39.64 -10.01 3.84
CA GLY A 171 -40.39 -8.75 3.62
C GLY A 171 -39.57 -7.47 3.80
N ASP A 172 -38.28 -7.54 4.16
CA ASP A 172 -37.42 -6.35 4.21
C ASP A 172 -37.23 -5.74 2.81
N THR A 173 -37.45 -4.43 2.71
CA THR A 173 -37.36 -3.66 1.45
C THR A 173 -35.99 -3.03 1.22
N GLN A 174 -35.06 -3.18 2.17
CA GLN A 174 -33.71 -2.63 2.12
C GLN A 174 -32.70 -3.60 2.72
N ILE A 175 -31.51 -3.65 2.12
CA ILE A 175 -30.33 -4.33 2.64
C ILE A 175 -29.37 -3.26 3.16
N THR A 176 -28.89 -3.44 4.38
CA THR A 176 -27.97 -2.50 5.05
C THR A 176 -26.76 -3.25 5.62
N GLY A 177 -25.65 -2.54 5.78
CA GLY A 177 -24.39 -3.11 6.26
C GLY A 177 -23.23 -2.14 6.06
N THR A 178 -22.00 -2.65 6.13
CA THR A 178 -20.78 -1.86 5.90
C THR A 178 -19.86 -2.46 4.84
N GLY A 179 -19.14 -1.62 4.11
CA GLY A 179 -18.05 -1.98 3.21
C GLY A 179 -16.98 -0.88 3.21
N GLU A 180 -16.01 -0.95 2.29
CA GLU A 180 -14.97 0.06 2.23
C GLU A 180 -15.53 1.42 1.75
N PRO A 181 -15.18 2.56 2.39
CA PRO A 181 -15.72 3.88 2.04
C PRO A 181 -15.61 4.29 0.56
N GLY A 182 -16.77 4.49 -0.08
CA GLY A 182 -16.88 4.84 -1.50
C GLY A 182 -16.77 3.67 -2.48
N SER A 183 -16.57 2.43 -2.00
CA SER A 183 -16.64 1.20 -2.81
C SER A 183 -18.06 0.98 -3.36
N THR A 184 -18.15 0.25 -4.47
CA THR A 184 -19.40 -0.17 -5.09
C THR A 184 -19.79 -1.56 -4.57
N ILE A 185 -20.83 -1.60 -3.74
CA ILE A 185 -21.39 -2.83 -3.21
C ILE A 185 -22.26 -3.47 -4.29
N THR A 186 -21.99 -4.73 -4.63
CA THR A 186 -22.76 -5.52 -5.60
C THR A 186 -23.55 -6.58 -4.85
N VAL A 187 -24.87 -6.61 -5.05
CA VAL A 187 -25.78 -7.55 -4.39
C VAL A 187 -26.46 -8.42 -5.44
N LYS A 188 -26.40 -9.73 -5.24
CA LYS A 188 -27.02 -10.76 -6.08
C LYS A 188 -28.07 -11.51 -5.27
N PHE A 189 -29.31 -11.46 -5.74
CA PHE A 189 -30.49 -12.08 -5.14
C PHE A 189 -30.69 -13.54 -5.57
N PRO A 190 -31.56 -14.33 -4.89
CA PRO A 190 -31.81 -15.74 -5.19
C PRO A 190 -32.22 -16.00 -6.64
N ASN A 191 -33.05 -15.10 -7.22
CA ASN A 191 -33.51 -15.19 -8.61
C ASN A 191 -32.44 -14.78 -9.66
N GLY A 192 -31.20 -14.49 -9.24
CA GLY A 192 -30.11 -14.07 -10.10
C GLY A 192 -30.08 -12.57 -10.45
N THR A 193 -31.05 -11.77 -9.98
CA THR A 193 -31.02 -10.31 -10.16
C THR A 193 -29.80 -9.73 -9.44
N ILE A 194 -29.09 -8.83 -10.12
CA ILE A 194 -27.97 -8.08 -9.55
C ILE A 194 -28.35 -6.60 -9.45
N VAL A 195 -28.08 -5.99 -8.30
CA VAL A 195 -28.13 -4.54 -8.08
C VAL A 195 -26.81 -4.05 -7.50
N THR A 196 -26.59 -2.74 -7.56
CA THR A 196 -25.42 -2.10 -6.95
C THR A 196 -25.81 -0.90 -6.11
N GLY A 197 -25.06 -0.65 -5.04
CA GLY A 197 -25.06 0.60 -4.29
C GLY A 197 -23.63 1.06 -4.03
N LYS A 198 -23.47 2.15 -3.27
CA LYS A 198 -22.17 2.57 -2.76
C LYS A 198 -22.16 2.62 -1.24
N ALA A 199 -21.02 2.27 -0.66
CA ALA A 199 -20.71 2.65 0.71
C ALA A 199 -20.45 4.16 0.78
N ASP A 200 -20.95 4.81 1.83
CA ASP A 200 -20.70 6.23 2.13
C ASP A 200 -19.25 6.47 2.59
N ASN A 201 -18.93 7.70 3.00
CA ASN A 201 -17.58 8.07 3.46
C ASN A 201 -17.25 7.49 4.85
N GLN A 202 -18.21 6.87 5.53
CA GLN A 202 -18.10 6.20 6.82
C GLN A 202 -18.14 4.66 6.67
N GLY A 203 -18.36 4.16 5.44
CA GLY A 203 -18.43 2.74 5.09
C GLY A 203 -19.84 2.14 5.11
N ASN A 204 -20.88 2.87 5.51
CA ASN A 204 -22.25 2.31 5.56
C ASN A 204 -22.87 2.28 4.17
N TYR A 205 -23.76 1.31 3.91
CA TYR A 205 -24.58 1.30 2.69
C TYR A 205 -26.04 0.97 2.99
N VAL A 206 -26.92 1.44 2.10
CA VAL A 206 -28.35 1.09 2.03
C VAL A 206 -28.69 0.79 0.58
N ILE A 207 -29.23 -0.39 0.31
CA ILE A 207 -29.58 -0.87 -1.03
C ILE A 207 -31.04 -1.31 -1.03
N ASN A 208 -31.88 -0.68 -1.84
CA ASN A 208 -33.28 -1.06 -1.96
C ASN A 208 -33.41 -2.43 -2.64
N VAL A 209 -34.25 -3.30 -2.08
CA VAL A 209 -34.66 -4.56 -2.71
C VAL A 209 -35.63 -4.23 -3.85
N PRO A 210 -35.39 -4.65 -5.10
CA PRO A 210 -36.32 -4.42 -6.20
C PRO A 210 -37.67 -5.09 -5.93
N SER A 211 -38.77 -4.39 -6.19
CA SER A 211 -40.15 -4.87 -5.95
C SER A 211 -40.61 -6.05 -6.83
N ILE A 212 -39.68 -6.71 -7.52
CA ILE A 212 -39.86 -7.97 -8.26
C ILE A 212 -39.23 -9.16 -7.52
N ILE A 213 -38.77 -8.95 -6.28
CA ILE A 213 -38.05 -9.93 -5.47
C ILE A 213 -38.74 -10.03 -4.11
N ASP A 214 -39.55 -11.07 -3.93
CA ASP A 214 -40.05 -11.46 -2.63
C ASP A 214 -38.93 -12.21 -1.88
N LEU A 215 -38.56 -11.73 -0.68
CA LEU A 215 -37.56 -12.36 0.17
C LEU A 215 -38.23 -13.34 1.14
N ASN A 216 -37.94 -14.63 0.98
CA ASN A 216 -38.54 -15.74 1.73
C ASN A 216 -37.55 -16.29 2.78
N PRO A 217 -38.02 -16.82 3.92
CA PRO A 217 -37.13 -17.43 4.90
C PRO A 217 -36.33 -18.60 4.29
N GLY A 218 -34.99 -18.54 4.40
CA GLY A 218 -34.07 -19.50 3.77
C GLY A 218 -33.50 -19.07 2.42
N ASP A 219 -33.97 -17.96 1.82
CA ASP A 219 -33.35 -17.38 0.62
C ASP A 219 -31.90 -16.95 0.89
N THR A 220 -31.02 -17.10 -0.11
CA THR A 220 -29.61 -16.71 -0.02
C THR A 220 -29.31 -15.48 -0.86
N ILE A 221 -28.70 -14.47 -0.23
CA ILE A 221 -28.27 -13.23 -0.90
C ILE A 221 -26.75 -13.17 -0.82
N GLN A 222 -26.11 -12.90 -1.97
CA GLN A 222 -24.65 -12.85 -2.11
C GLN A 222 -24.19 -11.40 -2.33
N LEU A 223 -23.18 -10.94 -1.59
CA LEU A 223 -22.67 -9.58 -1.65
C LEU A 223 -21.15 -9.57 -1.83
N SER A 224 -20.66 -8.68 -2.70
CA SER A 224 -19.24 -8.32 -2.81
C SER A 224 -19.11 -6.80 -2.91
N SER A 225 -17.90 -6.28 -2.72
CA SER A 225 -17.55 -4.89 -2.97
C SER A 225 -16.51 -4.80 -4.10
N ILE A 226 -16.53 -3.70 -4.84
CA ILE A 226 -15.48 -3.31 -5.78
C ILE A 226 -14.98 -1.93 -5.36
N ASP A 227 -13.67 -1.76 -5.20
CA ASP A 227 -13.06 -0.50 -4.77
C ASP A 227 -13.10 0.60 -5.86
N LYS A 228 -12.25 1.62 -5.74
CA LYS A 228 -12.12 2.70 -6.74
C LYS A 228 -11.17 2.34 -7.89
N SER A 229 -10.39 1.28 -7.72
CA SER A 229 -9.28 0.83 -8.57
C SER A 229 -9.69 -0.33 -9.50
N GLY A 230 -10.78 -1.02 -9.17
CA GLY A 230 -11.33 -2.17 -9.86
C GLY A 230 -11.15 -3.52 -9.14
N ASN A 231 -10.53 -3.55 -7.95
CA ASN A 231 -10.33 -4.79 -7.21
C ASN A 231 -11.62 -5.22 -6.51
N MET A 232 -11.92 -6.52 -6.54
CA MET A 232 -13.16 -7.09 -6.02
C MET A 232 -12.91 -7.92 -4.75
N SER A 233 -13.76 -7.74 -3.74
CA SER A 233 -13.69 -8.48 -2.49
C SER A 233 -14.04 -9.97 -2.62
N GLY A 234 -13.78 -10.72 -1.55
CA GLY A 234 -14.49 -11.98 -1.28
C GLY A 234 -16.02 -11.78 -1.17
N THR A 235 -16.79 -12.86 -1.30
CA THR A 235 -18.26 -12.81 -1.24
C THR A 235 -18.78 -13.13 0.16
N THR A 236 -19.56 -12.22 0.73
CA THR A 236 -20.41 -12.50 1.91
C THR A 236 -21.72 -13.13 1.44
N THR A 237 -22.17 -14.20 2.10
CA THR A 237 -23.50 -14.78 1.87
C THR A 237 -24.32 -14.68 3.15
N ILE A 238 -25.53 -14.13 3.05
CA ILE A 238 -26.49 -14.01 4.13
C ILE A 238 -27.75 -14.83 3.79
N ILE A 239 -28.36 -15.44 4.80
CA ILE A 239 -29.63 -16.16 4.68
C ILE A 239 -30.74 -15.24 5.21
N VAL A 240 -31.84 -15.15 4.48
CA VAL A 240 -33.03 -14.41 4.92
C VAL A 240 -33.69 -15.16 6.08
N ASN A 241 -33.81 -14.49 7.23
CA ASN A 241 -34.49 -15.02 8.41
C ASN A 241 -36.01 -14.85 8.31
N ASN A 242 -36.76 -15.61 9.12
CA ASN A 242 -38.20 -15.38 9.22
C ASN A 242 -38.47 -14.09 10.00
N SER A 243 -39.25 -13.18 9.43
CA SER A 243 -39.62 -11.94 10.11
C SER A 243 -40.38 -12.26 11.40
N SER A 244 -39.86 -11.74 12.52
CA SER A 244 -40.43 -11.94 13.85
C SER A 244 -41.66 -11.04 14.03
N ALA A 245 -42.73 -11.40 13.32
CA ALA A 245 -44.04 -10.79 13.47
C ALA A 245 -44.43 -10.79 14.96
N SER A 246 -44.55 -9.59 15.53
CA SER A 246 -44.88 -9.42 16.95
C SER A 246 -46.21 -10.10 17.25
N ILE A 247 -46.17 -11.19 18.04
CA ILE A 247 -47.36 -11.97 18.38
C ILE A 247 -48.21 -11.18 19.39
N THR A 248 -48.93 -10.18 18.90
CA THR A 248 -49.95 -9.46 19.66
C THR A 248 -51.03 -10.45 20.07
N LYS A 249 -51.01 -10.86 21.35
CA LYS A 249 -52.00 -11.77 21.94
C LYS A 249 -53.40 -11.15 21.93
N GLN A 250 -54.12 -11.29 20.83
CA GLN A 250 -55.57 -11.09 20.80
C GLN A 250 -56.29 -12.41 21.11
N ALA A 251 -56.16 -12.84 22.36
CA ALA A 251 -56.96 -13.92 22.95
C ALA A 251 -57.68 -13.34 24.16
N ASN A 252 -58.91 -12.86 23.93
CA ASN A 252 -59.69 -12.15 24.93
C ASN A 252 -60.68 -13.11 25.60
N ASP A 253 -60.44 -13.37 26.88
CA ASP A 253 -61.34 -13.96 27.88
C ASP A 253 -61.74 -15.45 27.77
N HIS A 254 -62.05 -16.03 28.95
CA HIS A 254 -62.53 -17.41 29.25
C HIS A 254 -61.73 -18.59 28.61
N ASP A 255 -61.23 -19.59 29.36
CA ASP A 255 -61.83 -20.23 30.54
C ASP A 255 -60.78 -20.75 31.57
N LYS A 256 -61.22 -21.11 32.78
CA LYS A 256 -60.39 -21.71 33.85
C LYS A 256 -60.57 -23.23 33.93
N SER A 257 -59.82 -24.00 33.15
CA SER A 257 -59.61 -25.43 33.46
C SER A 257 -58.26 -25.99 33.02
N SER A 258 -57.43 -26.29 34.03
CA SER A 258 -56.75 -27.58 34.25
C SER A 258 -55.90 -28.25 33.15
N ASN A 259 -54.65 -28.57 33.54
CA ASN A 259 -53.87 -29.75 33.16
C ASN A 259 -53.17 -29.79 31.78
N ASN A 260 -51.89 -29.41 31.81
CA ASN A 260 -50.75 -30.28 31.47
C ASN A 260 -50.86 -31.26 30.28
N PHE A 261 -50.06 -31.02 29.23
CA PHE A 261 -49.09 -32.02 28.75
C PHE A 261 -47.97 -31.37 27.93
N ASP A 262 -46.72 -31.72 28.21
CA ASP A 262 -45.60 -31.54 27.27
C ASP A 262 -45.82 -32.43 26.04
N LEU A 263 -45.60 -31.90 24.84
CA LEU A 263 -45.64 -32.70 23.61
C LEU A 263 -44.43 -32.45 22.68
N ASN A 264 -43.22 -32.51 23.26
CA ASN A 264 -41.99 -32.56 22.47
C ASN A 264 -41.74 -33.97 21.91
N SER A 265 -42.58 -34.42 20.98
CA SER A 265 -42.34 -35.66 20.21
C SER A 265 -43.13 -35.70 18.90
N GLN A 266 -42.43 -35.85 17.77
CA GLN A 266 -42.65 -36.90 16.75
C GLN A 266 -41.92 -36.58 15.42
N LEU A 267 -40.67 -37.03 15.30
CA LEU A 267 -39.98 -37.55 14.08
C LEU A 267 -38.60 -38.04 14.58
N GLY A 268 -38.12 -39.26 14.36
CA GLY A 268 -38.74 -40.49 13.85
C GLY A 268 -37.88 -41.69 14.30
N LEU A 269 -38.42 -42.92 14.24
CA LEU A 269 -37.73 -44.12 14.73
C LEU A 269 -36.55 -44.54 13.84
N ASN A 270 -35.47 -45.01 14.47
CA ASN A 270 -34.83 -46.32 14.22
C ASN A 270 -33.70 -46.55 15.24
N GLY A 271 -33.68 -47.71 15.90
CA GLY A 271 -32.68 -48.05 16.92
C GLY A 271 -31.93 -49.34 16.60
N ILE A 272 -30.73 -49.47 17.16
CA ILE A 272 -29.96 -50.72 17.28
C ILE A 272 -29.35 -50.72 18.69
N GLU A 273 -29.38 -51.87 19.37
CA GLU A 273 -28.92 -52.03 20.75
C GLU A 273 -27.39 -52.22 20.85
N GLY A 274 -26.78 -51.90 21.99
CA GLY A 274 -25.35 -52.04 22.26
C GLY A 274 -25.02 -51.92 23.75
N GLU A 275 -24.42 -52.98 24.30
CA GLU A 275 -24.33 -53.32 25.74
C GLU A 275 -23.62 -52.33 26.69
N ASP A 276 -24.09 -52.33 27.95
CA ASP A 276 -23.38 -52.22 29.24
C ASP A 276 -22.04 -51.45 29.36
N GLY A 277 -22.01 -50.39 30.19
CA GLY A 277 -20.81 -49.52 30.32
C GLY A 277 -20.49 -48.83 31.66
N LYS A 278 -21.24 -49.08 32.75
CA LYS A 278 -21.03 -48.56 34.13
C LYS A 278 -21.16 -47.04 34.39
N GLU A 279 -21.68 -46.79 35.60
CA GLU A 279 -22.04 -45.52 36.22
C GLU A 279 -20.87 -44.54 36.45
N HIS A 280 -21.20 -43.24 36.50
CA HIS A 280 -20.84 -42.39 37.65
C HIS A 280 -21.85 -41.23 37.83
N ARG A 281 -22.53 -41.19 38.98
CA ARG A 281 -23.25 -40.01 39.50
C ARG A 281 -22.64 -39.69 40.88
N ASN A 282 -22.12 -38.49 41.13
CA ASN A 282 -22.81 -37.20 41.32
C ASN A 282 -23.65 -37.14 42.62
N LEU A 283 -23.15 -36.38 43.59
CA LEU A 283 -23.81 -35.65 44.68
C LEU A 283 -22.75 -34.62 45.15
N ASN A 284 -22.90 -33.30 45.04
CA ASN A 284 -23.93 -32.41 45.59
C ASN A 284 -24.07 -32.51 47.12
N SER A 285 -23.63 -31.48 47.84
CA SER A 285 -24.18 -31.07 49.14
C SER A 285 -23.87 -29.60 49.40
N ASN A 286 -24.93 -28.84 49.65
CA ASN A 286 -24.89 -27.44 50.06
C ASN A 286 -24.80 -27.31 51.59
N SER A 287 -24.40 -26.13 52.09
CA SER A 287 -24.96 -25.44 53.28
C SER A 287 -24.03 -25.11 54.48
N LYS A 288 -23.67 -23.82 54.56
CA LYS A 288 -23.71 -22.88 55.71
C LYS A 288 -22.98 -23.16 57.05
N HIS A 289 -22.23 -22.12 57.45
CA HIS A 289 -22.05 -21.56 58.82
C HIS A 289 -21.78 -22.47 60.03
N SER A 290 -20.64 -22.19 60.67
CA SER A 290 -20.62 -21.53 61.99
C SER A 290 -19.27 -20.86 62.23
N ASP A 291 -19.23 -19.80 63.04
CA ASP A 291 -17.98 -19.27 63.61
C ASP A 291 -17.41 -20.25 64.66
N ASP A 292 -16.09 -20.27 64.84
CA ASP A 292 -15.53 -19.85 66.14
C ASP A 292 -14.03 -19.47 66.03
N SER A 293 -13.48 -18.89 67.08
CA SER A 293 -12.16 -18.22 67.10
C SER A 293 -11.10 -18.95 67.96
N VAL A 294 -9.81 -18.67 67.69
CA VAL A 294 -8.72 -18.35 68.67
C VAL A 294 -7.31 -18.57 68.09
N ASN A 295 -6.72 -17.48 67.59
CA ASN A 295 -5.37 -16.97 67.83
C ASN A 295 -4.26 -17.88 68.43
N HIS A 296 -3.08 -17.95 67.77
CA HIS A 296 -1.79 -17.72 68.46
C HIS A 296 -0.67 -17.17 67.56
N LYS A 297 0.36 -16.53 68.16
CA LYS A 297 1.34 -15.61 67.52
C LYS A 297 2.63 -16.27 66.94
N SER A 298 3.16 -15.68 65.86
CA SER A 298 4.57 -15.24 65.64
C SER A 298 4.73 -14.75 64.17
N GLY A 299 5.48 -13.71 63.76
CA GLY A 299 6.32 -12.69 64.43
C GLY A 299 7.12 -11.86 63.38
N THR A 300 7.61 -10.67 63.73
CA THR A 300 8.29 -9.63 62.85
C THR A 300 7.38 -8.98 61.78
N ASP A 301 7.23 -7.66 61.59
CA ASP A 301 8.06 -6.42 61.67
C ASP A 301 8.59 -5.98 60.27
N VAL A 302 8.52 -4.71 59.80
CA VAL A 302 7.98 -3.45 60.41
C VAL A 302 7.64 -2.37 59.33
N ALA A 303 6.67 -1.47 59.61
CA ALA A 303 6.40 -0.15 58.95
C ALA A 303 6.02 -0.13 57.43
N SER A 304 5.42 0.89 56.78
CA SER A 304 4.64 2.13 57.10
C SER A 304 4.38 2.83 55.73
N LYS A 305 3.27 3.49 55.32
CA LYS A 305 1.91 3.90 55.80
C LYS A 305 1.12 4.31 54.51
N GLY A 306 -0.17 4.67 54.47
CA GLY A 306 -1.25 4.75 55.47
C GLY A 306 -2.39 5.67 54.93
N ASP A 307 -3.66 5.29 55.15
CA ASP A 307 -4.83 5.97 54.55
C ASP A 307 -5.18 7.35 55.12
N VAL A 308 -5.84 8.18 54.30
CA VAL A 308 -6.66 9.33 54.72
C VAL A 308 -7.93 9.39 53.85
N ILE A 309 -9.09 9.63 54.47
CA ILE A 309 -10.41 9.68 53.82
C ILE A 309 -11.06 11.05 54.05
N GLN A 310 -11.74 11.59 53.02
CA GLN A 310 -12.55 12.83 53.00
C GLN A 310 -11.73 14.14 53.16
N THR A 311 -12.18 15.31 52.68
CA THR A 311 -13.52 15.77 52.24
C THR A 311 -13.52 16.38 50.83
N ASN A 312 -14.71 16.70 50.29
CA ASN A 312 -14.88 17.42 49.02
C ASN A 312 -14.71 18.94 49.20
N ASP A 313 -14.25 19.63 48.16
CA ASP A 313 -14.71 21.00 47.88
C ASP A 313 -14.68 21.35 46.38
N LYS A 314 -15.54 22.29 45.94
CA LYS A 314 -15.83 22.54 44.50
C LYS A 314 -15.54 24.00 44.09
N LYS A 315 -14.39 24.26 43.45
CA LYS A 315 -14.17 25.34 42.45
C LYS A 315 -12.71 25.42 41.98
N GLY A 316 -12.48 25.94 40.78
CA GLY A 316 -11.20 26.55 40.40
C GLY A 316 -10.59 26.05 39.09
N THR A 317 -10.69 26.88 38.05
CA THR A 317 -9.91 26.80 36.80
C THR A 317 -8.41 26.64 37.07
N ILE A 318 -7.74 25.74 36.36
CA ILE A 318 -6.27 25.72 36.24
C ILE A 318 -5.89 26.09 34.81
N SER A 319 -5.22 27.24 34.66
CA SER A 319 -4.54 27.66 33.44
C SER A 319 -3.05 27.33 33.55
N ASN A 320 -2.54 26.41 32.71
CA ASN A 320 -1.10 26.13 32.68
C ASN A 320 -0.34 27.29 32.04
N LEU A 321 0.54 27.92 32.82
CA LEU A 321 1.61 28.77 32.28
C LEU A 321 2.71 27.87 31.71
N ASN A 322 3.04 28.04 30.44
CA ASN A 322 4.38 27.73 29.95
C ASN A 322 5.22 29.02 29.99
N ASN A 323 6.35 28.98 30.69
CA ASN A 323 7.35 30.03 30.63
C ASN A 323 8.26 29.76 29.43
N ASP A 324 8.34 30.71 28.49
CA ASP A 324 9.55 30.89 27.71
C ASP A 324 9.82 32.37 27.42
N LYS A 325 11.09 32.72 27.23
CA LYS A 325 11.55 34.10 27.35
C LYS A 325 11.67 34.83 26.01
N ASN A 326 11.12 36.05 25.99
CA ASN A 326 11.36 37.16 25.08
C ASN A 326 12.64 37.08 24.21
N ASN A 327 12.49 37.37 22.91
CA ASN A 327 12.94 38.70 22.45
C ASN A 327 12.06 39.25 21.31
N LEU A 328 12.16 40.54 21.05
CA LEU A 328 11.33 41.32 20.13
C LEU A 328 11.96 41.43 18.73
N ASP A 329 11.13 41.53 17.70
CA ASP A 329 11.16 42.73 16.86
C ASP A 329 9.76 43.12 16.35
N LYS A 330 9.65 44.24 15.62
CA LYS A 330 8.45 45.08 15.57
C LYS A 330 7.64 44.96 14.27
N GLY A 331 6.33 44.76 14.44
CA GLY A 331 5.27 45.58 13.86
C GLY A 331 5.13 45.72 12.33
N ASN A 332 3.92 45.41 11.85
CA ASN A 332 2.98 46.50 11.54
C ASN A 332 1.53 46.00 11.41
N ASN A 333 0.57 46.85 11.81
CA ASN A 333 -0.87 46.56 11.71
C ASN A 333 -1.40 46.89 10.31
N LYS A 334 -2.30 46.05 9.76
CA LYS A 334 -3.57 46.52 9.15
C LYS A 334 -4.59 45.40 8.87
N HIS A 335 -5.77 45.58 9.47
CA HIS A 335 -7.12 45.27 8.96
C HIS A 335 -7.23 45.42 7.41
N VAL A 336 -8.15 44.75 6.66
CA VAL A 336 -9.50 44.26 6.97
C VAL A 336 -9.81 42.95 6.19
N ASP A 337 -10.79 42.18 6.66
CA ASP A 337 -11.41 41.01 6.04
C ASP A 337 -11.95 41.22 4.61
N LYS A 338 -12.01 40.13 3.82
CA LYS A 338 -13.16 39.81 2.96
C LYS A 338 -13.15 38.37 2.43
N LEU A 339 -14.24 37.64 2.70
CA LEU A 339 -14.62 36.40 1.99
C LEU A 339 -15.31 36.74 0.66
N PRO A 340 -15.07 35.98 -0.42
CA PRO A 340 -15.95 35.95 -1.60
C PRO A 340 -17.00 34.84 -1.45
N THR A 341 -18.28 35.17 -1.67
CA THR A 341 -19.38 34.20 -1.72
C THR A 341 -19.93 34.04 -3.13
N THR A 342 -20.01 32.80 -3.60
CA THR A 342 -21.00 32.26 -4.55
C THR A 342 -21.23 32.99 -5.89
N GLY A 343 -20.77 32.34 -6.98
CA GLY A 343 -21.68 31.92 -8.05
C GLY A 343 -21.64 32.70 -9.37
N GLU A 344 -21.35 31.96 -10.45
CA GLU A 344 -22.26 31.86 -11.60
C GLU A 344 -22.01 30.53 -12.34
N ASN A 345 -22.98 30.08 -13.15
CA ASN A 345 -22.88 28.82 -13.91
C ASN A 345 -22.50 29.10 -15.36
N GLU A 346 -21.68 28.24 -15.97
CA GLU A 346 -21.84 27.96 -17.40
C GLU A 346 -21.70 26.45 -17.70
N ASN A 347 -22.31 26.01 -18.79
CA ASN A 347 -22.91 24.67 -18.91
C ASN A 347 -22.53 23.98 -20.22
N GLN A 348 -21.45 23.19 -20.21
CA GLN A 348 -21.10 22.29 -21.32
C GLN A 348 -20.43 20.99 -20.85
N ASN A 349 -21.23 19.93 -20.65
CA ASN A 349 -20.98 18.68 -21.38
C ASN A 349 -22.16 17.69 -21.23
N LYS A 350 -22.70 17.21 -22.35
CA LYS A 350 -23.74 16.17 -22.38
C LYS A 350 -23.20 14.87 -22.96
N GLY A 351 -22.97 13.89 -22.07
CA GLY A 351 -23.16 12.45 -22.29
C GLY A 351 -22.30 11.74 -23.35
N LEU A 352 -21.65 10.66 -22.92
CA LEU A 352 -21.48 9.42 -23.71
C LEU A 352 -21.07 8.24 -22.81
N PHE A 353 -21.86 7.98 -21.75
CA PHE A 353 -21.76 6.74 -20.98
C PHE A 353 -22.79 5.73 -21.50
N SER A 354 -22.34 4.78 -22.31
CA SER A 354 -23.18 3.70 -22.84
C SER A 354 -22.42 2.38 -22.95
N SER A 355 -22.97 1.34 -22.32
CA SER A 355 -22.66 -0.10 -22.48
C SER A 355 -21.19 -0.55 -22.37
N SER A 356 -20.85 -1.09 -21.19
CA SER A 356 -19.83 -2.14 -21.02
C SER A 356 -20.41 -3.28 -20.18
N LEU A 357 -21.21 -4.16 -20.79
CA LEU A 357 -21.67 -5.39 -20.14
C LEU A 357 -21.93 -6.52 -21.15
N ALA A 358 -21.55 -7.73 -20.74
CA ALA A 358 -21.82 -9.03 -21.37
C ALA A 358 -21.30 -9.29 -22.79
N MET A 359 -20.27 -10.16 -22.87
CA MET A 359 -20.46 -11.44 -23.56
C MET A 359 -19.53 -12.53 -22.98
N ILE A 360 -20.13 -13.57 -22.40
CA ILE A 360 -19.49 -14.85 -22.13
C ILE A 360 -20.18 -15.90 -23.01
N GLY A 361 -19.38 -16.68 -23.75
CA GLY A 361 -19.80 -17.97 -24.30
C GLY A 361 -20.35 -18.00 -25.73
N ALA A 362 -19.48 -18.33 -26.69
CA ALA A 362 -19.85 -19.04 -27.93
C ALA A 362 -18.60 -19.63 -28.63
N PHE A 363 -18.15 -20.84 -28.24
CA PHE A 363 -17.20 -21.60 -29.07
C PHE A 363 -17.96 -22.29 -30.20
N MET A 364 -17.70 -21.91 -31.45
CA MET A 364 -18.33 -22.51 -32.64
C MET A 364 -17.34 -23.37 -33.43
N LEU A 365 -17.85 -24.44 -34.06
CA LEU A 365 -17.06 -25.38 -34.86
C LEU A 365 -16.50 -24.72 -36.13
N ILE A 366 -15.22 -24.98 -36.41
CA ILE A 366 -14.75 -25.10 -37.81
C ILE A 366 -14.00 -26.42 -37.95
N GLY A 367 -14.59 -27.33 -38.74
CA GLY A 367 -13.90 -28.51 -39.25
C GLY A 367 -14.05 -28.58 -40.76
N ARG A 368 -12.94 -28.58 -41.53
CA ARG A 368 -13.00 -28.94 -42.95
C ARG A 368 -11.70 -29.54 -43.47
N ARG A 369 -11.79 -30.79 -43.96
CA ARG A 369 -10.74 -31.51 -44.69
C ARG A 369 -10.59 -31.00 -46.13
N ARG A 370 -9.34 -30.95 -46.60
CA ARG A 370 -8.80 -31.22 -47.97
C ARG A 370 -7.28 -31.08 -47.81
N LYS A 371 -6.41 -32.10 -47.90
CA LYS A 371 -6.33 -33.29 -48.77
C LYS A 371 -6.14 -32.95 -50.25
N ASN A 372 -4.88 -32.73 -50.65
CA ASN A 372 -4.15 -33.53 -51.66
C ASN A 372 -3.01 -32.71 -52.31
N LYS A 373 -1.76 -33.17 -52.18
CA LYS A 373 -1.03 -33.80 -53.29
C LYS A 373 0.27 -34.45 -52.80
N GLU A 374 0.59 -35.59 -53.39
CA GLU A 374 1.89 -36.27 -53.36
C GLU A 374 2.49 -36.19 -54.78
N GLU A 375 3.80 -36.45 -54.89
CA GLU A 375 4.58 -36.70 -56.11
C GLU A 375 4.60 -35.57 -57.17
N HIS A 376 5.78 -35.15 -57.64
CA HIS A 376 6.74 -36.05 -58.30
C HIS A 376 8.22 -35.69 -58.08
#